data_AF-A0A4P7BWJ5-F1
#
_entry.id   AF-A0A4P7BWJ5-F1
#
_cell.length_a   1.000
_cell.length_b   1.000
_cell.length_c   1.000
_cell.angle_alpha   90.00
_cell.angle_beta   90.00
_cell.angle_gamma   90.00
#
_symmetry.space_group_name_H-M   'P 1'
#
loop_
_entity.id
_entity.type
_entity.pdbx_description
1 polymer ?
#
loop_
_entity_poly.entity_id
_entity_poly.type
_entity_poly.pdbx_seq_one_letter_code
_entity_poly.pdbx_strand_id
1 'polypeptide(L)' 'MRTLAVIGALALLAAILAVGVIFSGYFNVAATEPHTPLGRWLLSTAMVQSVRYHAQDIDVPSLGEPAQIAEGFRH' A
#
# COMPACT_ATOMS: atom_id res chain seq x y z
N MET A 1 -8.59 -30.98 13.42
CA MET A 1 -9.94 -30.44 13.09
C MET A 1 -10.32 -29.25 13.96
N ARG A 2 -10.27 -29.35 15.30
CA ARG A 2 -10.56 -28.22 16.22
C ARG A 2 -9.76 -26.94 15.94
N THR A 3 -8.46 -27.07 15.66
CA THR A 3 -7.58 -25.91 15.36
C THR A 3 -7.97 -25.19 14.06
N LEU A 4 -8.26 -25.93 12.99
CA LEU A 4 -8.72 -25.36 11.72
C LEU A 4 -10.07 -24.66 11.88
N ALA A 5 -11.00 -25.23 12.66
CA ALA A 5 -12.28 -24.61 12.95
C ALA A 5 -12.11 -23.28 13.70
N VAL A 6 -11.19 -23.22 14.67
CA VAL A 6 -10.86 -21.99 15.40
C VAL A 6 -10.25 -20.94 14.47
N ILE A 7 -9.30 -21.32 13.60
CA ILE A 7 -8.70 -20.40 12.63
C ILE A 7 -9.76 -19.85 11.67
N GLY A 8 -10.64 -20.71 11.14
CA GLY A 8 -11.73 -20.28 10.27
C GLY A 8 -12.69 -19.31 10.95
N ALA A 9 -13.07 -19.58 12.20
CA ALA A 9 -13.92 -18.68 12.97
C ALA A 9 -13.26 -17.31 13.22
N LEU A 10 -11.97 -17.29 13.56
CA LEU A 10 -11.22 -16.05 13.77
C LEU A 10 -11.08 -15.25 12.48
N ALA A 11 -10.81 -15.90 11.35
CA ALA A 11 -10.73 -15.24 10.05
C ALA A 11 -12.07 -14.60 9.65
N LEU A 12 -13.18 -15.31 9.86
CA LEU A 12 -14.52 -14.78 9.60
C LEU A 12 -14.84 -13.59 10.50
N LEU A 13 -14.53 -13.69 11.79
CA LEU A 13 -14.72 -12.58 12.74
C LEU A 13 -13.91 -11.36 12.33
N ALA A 14 -12.64 -11.54 11.94
CA ALA A 14 -11.79 -10.46 11.46
C ALA A 14 -12.37 -9.78 10.21
N ALA A 15 -12.91 -10.56 9.26
CA ALA A 15 -13.55 -10.03 8.07
C ALA A 15 -14.80 -9.19 8.40
N ILE A 16 -15.65 -9.66 9.31
CA ILE A 16 -16.83 -8.92 9.77
C ILE A 16 -16.44 -7.60 10.42
N LEU A 17 -15.43 -7.62 11.30
CA LEU A 17 -14.91 -6.41 11.95
C LEU A 17 -14.34 -5.41 10.93
N ALA A 18 -13.59 -5.90 9.94
CA ALA A 18 -13.04 -5.06 8.88
C ALA A 18 -14.16 -4.36 8.08
N VAL A 19 -15.21 -5.10 7.70
CA VAL A 19 -16.38 -4.53 7.03
C VAL A 19 -17.05 -3.48 7.92
N GLY A 20 -17.30 -3.79 9.20
CA GLY A 20 -17.89 -2.83 10.13
C GLY A 20 -17.09 -1.54 10.22
N VAL A 21 -15.76 -1.64 10.33
CA VAL A 21 -14.85 -0.50 10.34
C VAL A 21 -14.94 0.32 9.05
N ILE A 22 -14.90 -0.32 7.88
CA ILE A 22 -14.94 0.35 6.57
C ILE A 22 -16.23 1.16 6.41
N PHE A 23 -17.38 0.57 6.76
CA PHE A 23 -18.69 1.20 6.57
C PHE A 23 -19.11 2.11 7.73
N SER A 24 -18.38 2.12 8.86
CA SER A 24 -18.71 2.96 10.02
C SER A 24 -18.51 4.46 9.79
N GLY A 25 -17.68 4.86 8.82
CA GLY A 25 -17.22 6.25 8.66
C GLY A 25 -16.26 6.73 9.75
N TYR A 26 -15.83 5.85 10.66
CA TYR A 26 -14.95 6.20 11.79
C TYR A 26 -13.53 6.64 11.35
N PHE A 27 -13.06 6.14 10.20
CA PHE A 27 -11.76 6.51 9.64
C PHE A 27 -11.89 7.68 8.66
N ASN A 28 -11.37 8.86 9.05
CA ASN A 28 -11.28 10.00 8.14
C ASN A 28 -10.22 9.74 7.05
N VAL A 29 -10.64 9.71 5.79
CA VAL A 29 -9.77 9.52 4.61
C VAL A 29 -9.42 10.85 3.94
N ALA A 30 -9.90 11.98 4.48
CA ALA A 30 -9.60 13.29 3.91
C ALA A 30 -8.08 13.54 3.86
N ALA A 31 -7.59 13.97 2.70
CA ALA A 31 -6.18 14.32 2.50
C ALA A 31 -5.77 15.62 3.21
N THR A 32 -6.71 16.30 3.86
CA THR A 32 -6.49 17.54 4.63
C THR A 32 -5.95 17.29 6.02
N GLU A 33 -6.01 16.05 6.52
CA GLU A 33 -5.53 15.67 7.85
C GLU A 33 -4.48 14.56 7.76
N PRO A 34 -3.45 14.58 8.64
CA PRO A 34 -2.47 13.51 8.67
C PRO A 34 -3.14 12.17 9.00
N HIS A 35 -3.02 11.18 8.10
CA HIS A 35 -3.53 9.83 8.33
C HIS A 35 -2.98 9.19 9.64
N THR A 36 -3.61 8.13 10.11
CA THR A 36 -3.12 7.40 11.29
C THR A 36 -1.70 6.85 11.05
N PRO A 37 -0.82 6.78 12.08
CA PRO A 37 0.53 6.23 11.92
C PRO A 37 0.53 4.81 11.34
N LEU A 38 -0.43 3.99 11.77
CA LEU A 38 -0.60 2.62 11.27
C LEU A 38 -0.99 2.59 9.79
N GLY A 39 -1.95 3.41 9.37
CA GLY A 39 -2.37 3.48 7.96
C GLY A 39 -1.23 3.95 7.05
N ARG A 40 -0.48 4.98 7.48
CA ARG A 40 0.70 5.46 6.73
C ARG A 40 1.75 4.36 6.57
N TRP A 41 2.12 3.70 7.67
CA TRP A 41 3.12 2.64 7.64
C TRP A 41 2.68 1.47 6.75
N LEU A 42 1.42 1.04 6.87
CA LEU A 42 0.88 -0.07 6.08
C LEU A 42 0.91 0.23 4.59
N LEU A 43 0.39 1.39 4.19
CA LEU A 43 0.34 1.80 2.79
C LEU A 43 1.73 2.03 2.21
N SER A 44 2.63 2.68 2.94
CA SER A 44 4.00 2.91 2.46
C SER A 44 4.77 1.58 2.31
N THR A 45 4.59 0.66 3.25
CA THR A 45 5.24 -0.66 3.19
C THR A 45 4.71 -1.46 2.00
N ALA A 46 3.39 -1.51 1.81
CA ALA A 46 2.77 -2.19 0.68
C ALA A 46 3.26 -1.61 -0.67
N MET A 47 3.32 -0.27 -0.78
CA MET A 47 3.85 0.40 -1.95
C MET A 47 5.31 0.00 -2.22
N VAL A 48 6.20 0.06 -1.21
CA VAL A 48 7.62 -0.30 -1.39
C VAL A 48 7.79 -1.75 -1.84
N GLN A 49 7.04 -2.69 -1.24
CA GLN A 49 7.12 -4.10 -1.62
C GLN A 49 6.56 -4.35 -3.03
N SER A 50 5.45 -3.68 -3.38
CA SER A 50 4.88 -3.76 -4.73
C SER A 50 5.86 -3.25 -5.77
N VAL A 51 6.46 -2.07 -5.56
CA VAL A 51 7.47 -1.52 -6.47
C VAL A 51 8.64 -2.48 -6.61
N ARG A 52 9.18 -2.98 -5.50
CA ARG A 52 10.30 -3.94 -5.54
C ARG A 52 9.97 -5.19 -6.36
N TYR A 53 8.78 -5.76 -6.18
CA TYR A 53 8.36 -6.96 -6.89
C TYR A 53 8.21 -6.71 -8.39
N HIS A 54 7.56 -5.61 -8.79
CA HIS A 54 7.33 -5.32 -10.21
C HIS A 54 8.54 -4.72 -10.92
N ALA A 55 9.48 -4.12 -10.19
CA ALA A 55 10.70 -3.55 -10.74
C ALA A 55 11.83 -4.59 -10.95
N GLN A 56 11.64 -5.83 -10.51
CA GLN A 56 12.68 -6.87 -10.55
C GLN A 56 13.18 -7.18 -11.98
N ASP A 57 12.31 -7.00 -12.99
CA ASP A 57 12.58 -7.28 -14.40
C ASP A 57 12.70 -5.99 -15.24
N ILE A 58 12.85 -4.83 -14.58
CA ILE A 58 13.04 -3.55 -15.26
C ILE A 58 14.53 -3.28 -15.43
N ASP A 59 15.00 -3.26 -16.68
CA ASP A 59 16.33 -2.75 -17.00
C ASP A 59 16.35 -1.23 -16.79
N VAL A 60 17.19 -0.79 -15.84
CA VAL A 60 17.35 0.63 -15.54
C VAL A 60 18.12 1.29 -16.70
N PRO A 61 17.54 2.29 -17.39
CA PRO A 61 18.23 2.99 -18.45
C PRO A 61 19.42 3.78 -17.89
N SER A 62 20.46 3.99 -18.71
CA SER A 62 21.53 4.93 -18.37
C SER A 62 20.94 6.29 -18.05
N LEU A 63 21.31 6.86 -16.89
CA LEU A 63 20.83 8.17 -16.43
C LEU A 63 21.95 9.20 -16.56
N GLY A 64 21.60 10.42 -16.93
CA GLY A 64 22.52 11.57 -16.95
C GLY A 64 23.07 11.95 -18.33
N GLU A 65 22.55 11.34 -19.40
CA GLU A 65 22.84 11.79 -20.76
C GLU A 65 22.38 13.24 -20.96
N PRO A 66 23.19 14.11 -21.60
CA PRO A 66 22.84 15.52 -21.80
C PRO A 66 21.46 15.74 -22.44
N ALA A 67 21.05 14.84 -23.33
CA ALA A 67 19.73 14.85 -23.95
C ALA A 67 18.59 14.60 -22.95
N GLN A 68 18.80 13.71 -21.97
CA GLN A 68 17.83 13.38 -20.92
C GLN A 68 17.68 14.52 -19.92
N ILE A 69 18.78 15.20 -19.61
CA ILE A 69 18.79 16.42 -18.78
C ILE A 69 18.02 17.53 -19.50
N ALA A 70 18.31 17.77 -20.79
CA ALA A 70 17.62 18.78 -21.59
C ALA A 70 16.11 18.51 -21.71
N GLU A 71 15.67 17.25 -21.75
CA GLU A 71 14.26 16.89 -21.74
C GLU A 71 13.58 17.27 -20.41
N GLY A 72 14.22 17.00 -19.27
CA GLY A 72 13.69 17.32 -17.94
C GLY A 72 13.51 18.81 -17.67
N PHE A 73 14.24 19.69 -18.35
CA PHE A 73 14.08 21.16 -18.26
C PHE A 73 12.99 21.74 -19.16
N ARG A 74 12.46 20.95 -20.11
CA ARG A 74 11.47 21.41 -21.10
C ARG A 74 10.01 21.23 -20.65
N HIS A 75 9.78 20.50 -19.56
CA HIS A 75 8.47 20.24 -18.97
C HIS A 75 8.34 20.91 -17.60
#